data_AF-A0A3E0DY77-F1
#
_entry.id   AF-A0A3E0DY77-F1
#
_cell.length_a   1.000
_cell.length_b   1.000
_cell.length_c   1.000
_cell.angle_alpha   90.00
_cell.angle_beta   90.00
_cell.angle_gamma   90.00
#
_symmetry.space_group_name_H-M   'P 1'
#
loop_
_entity.id
_entity.type
_entity.pdbx_description
1 polymer ?
#
loop_
_entity_poly.entity_id
_entity_poly.type
_entity_poly.pdbx_seq_one_letter_code
_entity_poly.pdbx_strand_id
1 'polypeptide(L)'
;MVTCYKNIRANILSELKGLIKYLNEFENKKKEGAQFYRIFQSSNFSILQLITKMKILVLDNYDSFTYNLVYIVRQLGYGGQLEVFRNDKISLEDVAQYDKIILSPGPGVPEDAGIMPELLTKYAATKSILGVCLGHQAIGEAFGGELINLSEVLHGVASTVKVEDDLLFKDVPDTFSIGRYHSWVVDENTLSPDLEVIARTPDNQIMAVRHKKFDVRGLQFHPESILTENGVQIIKNWMEN
;
A
#
# COMPACT_ATOMS: atom_id res chain seq x y z
N MET A 1 20.01 -24.30 3.35
CA MET A 1 19.45 -22.92 3.38
C MET A 1 20.48 -21.83 3.68
N VAL A 2 21.41 -22.00 4.64
CA VAL A 2 22.43 -20.98 4.99
C VAL A 2 23.44 -20.67 3.86
N THR A 3 23.74 -21.65 2.99
CA THR A 3 24.67 -21.50 1.86
C THR A 3 24.10 -20.70 0.68
N CYS A 4 22.77 -20.74 0.46
CA CYS A 4 22.13 -20.03 -0.64
C CYS A 4 22.06 -18.51 -0.36
N TYR A 5 21.71 -18.14 0.88
CA TYR A 5 21.67 -16.73 1.32
C TYR A 5 23.05 -16.06 1.35
N LYS A 6 24.11 -16.80 1.72
CA LYS A 6 25.49 -16.30 1.67
C LYS A 6 25.96 -16.06 0.23
N ASN A 7 25.57 -16.92 -0.71
CA ASN A 7 25.93 -16.78 -2.12
C ASN A 7 25.18 -15.63 -2.80
N ILE A 8 23.90 -15.41 -2.46
CA ILE A 8 23.14 -14.25 -2.94
C ILE A 8 23.75 -12.95 -2.41
N ARG A 9 24.06 -12.88 -1.11
CA ARG A 9 24.68 -11.70 -0.49
C ARG A 9 26.08 -11.44 -1.04
N ALA A 10 26.87 -12.49 -1.31
CA ALA A 10 28.20 -12.38 -1.89
C ALA A 10 28.17 -11.95 -3.37
N ASN A 11 27.19 -12.41 -4.15
CA ASN A 11 26.99 -11.95 -5.53
C ASN A 11 26.50 -10.51 -5.58
N ILE A 12 25.55 -10.11 -4.74
CA ILE A 12 25.11 -8.72 -4.64
C ILE A 12 26.27 -7.81 -4.21
N LEU A 13 27.10 -8.25 -3.26
CA LEU A 13 28.30 -7.50 -2.83
C LEU A 13 29.39 -7.44 -3.91
N SER A 14 29.56 -8.48 -4.73
CA SER A 14 30.53 -8.48 -5.84
C SER A 14 30.05 -7.59 -6.99
N GLU A 15 28.75 -7.60 -7.28
CA GLU A 15 28.09 -6.73 -8.26
C GLU A 15 28.09 -5.27 -7.79
N LEU A 16 27.81 -4.99 -6.52
CA LEU A 16 27.93 -3.65 -5.93
C LEU A 16 29.36 -3.13 -5.96
N LYS A 17 30.36 -3.98 -5.69
CA LYS A 17 31.79 -3.62 -5.86
C LYS A 17 32.13 -3.35 -7.32
N GLY A 18 31.55 -4.12 -8.25
CA GLY A 18 31.63 -3.87 -9.69
C GLY A 18 31.05 -2.52 -10.06
N LEU A 19 29.86 -2.20 -9.53
CA LEU A 19 29.15 -0.94 -9.75
C LEU A 19 29.91 0.25 -9.18
N ILE A 20 30.45 0.14 -7.95
CA ILE A 20 31.26 1.20 -7.31
C ILE A 20 32.55 1.45 -8.10
N LYS A 21 33.23 0.38 -8.55
CA LYS A 21 34.40 0.51 -9.43
C LYS A 21 34.03 1.21 -10.75
N TYR A 22 32.88 0.87 -11.33
CA TYR A 22 32.37 1.46 -12.56
C TYR A 22 31.97 2.94 -12.39
N LEU A 23 31.39 3.31 -11.24
CA LEU A 23 31.04 4.69 -10.89
C LEU A 23 32.29 5.55 -10.67
N ASN A 24 33.35 4.99 -10.09
CA ASN A 24 34.64 5.68 -9.96
C ASN A 24 35.36 5.83 -11.32
N GLU A 25 35.23 4.86 -12.22
CA GLU A 25 35.68 5.00 -13.62
C GLU A 25 34.84 6.03 -14.40
N PHE A 26 33.54 6.15 -14.07
CA PHE A 26 32.62 7.15 -14.63
C PHE A 26 32.96 8.59 -14.21
N GLU A 27 33.35 8.84 -12.96
CA GLU A 27 33.85 10.16 -12.55
C GLU A 27 35.11 10.58 -13.31
N ASN A 28 35.99 9.63 -13.61
CA ASN A 28 37.19 9.89 -14.39
C ASN A 28 36.86 10.20 -15.87
N LYS A 29 35.85 9.53 -16.45
CA LYS A 29 35.42 9.74 -17.86
C LYS A 29 34.44 10.89 -18.06
N LYS A 30 33.81 11.42 -17.02
CA LYS A 30 33.03 12.69 -17.06
C LYS A 30 33.82 13.86 -17.65
N LYS A 31 35.16 13.81 -17.58
CA LYS A 31 36.06 14.79 -18.19
C LYS A 31 36.10 14.74 -19.74
N GLU A 32 35.54 13.72 -20.39
CA GLU A 32 35.70 13.47 -21.83
C GLU A 32 34.43 13.64 -22.71
N GLY A 33 33.35 14.25 -22.19
CA GLY A 33 32.34 14.92 -23.04
C GLY A 33 31.04 14.18 -23.40
N ALA A 34 30.12 14.96 -23.99
CA ALA A 34 28.67 14.78 -24.02
C ALA A 34 28.11 13.53 -24.75
N GLN A 35 28.90 12.85 -25.57
CA GLN A 35 28.45 11.68 -26.34
C GLN A 35 28.38 10.41 -25.46
N PHE A 36 29.21 10.31 -24.43
CA PHE A 36 29.18 9.22 -23.45
C PHE A 36 27.92 9.29 -22.56
N TYR A 37 27.47 10.50 -22.22
CA TYR A 37 26.29 10.74 -21.39
C TYR A 37 24.99 10.20 -22.02
N ARG A 38 24.86 10.26 -23.36
CA ARG A 38 23.68 9.76 -24.08
C ARG A 38 23.58 8.23 -24.12
N ILE A 39 24.71 7.53 -24.26
CA ILE A 39 24.77 6.06 -24.26
C ILE A 39 24.60 5.51 -22.84
N PHE A 40 25.07 6.27 -21.83
CA PHE A 40 24.96 5.88 -20.42
C PHE A 40 23.54 5.99 -19.87
N GLN A 41 22.74 6.97 -20.32
CA GLN A 41 21.33 7.10 -19.92
C GLN A 41 20.45 5.95 -20.44
N SER A 42 20.75 5.36 -21.60
CA SER A 42 19.89 4.32 -22.18
C SER A 42 20.14 2.91 -21.66
N SER A 43 21.31 2.63 -21.08
CA SER A 43 21.75 1.27 -20.72
C SER A 43 21.76 1.00 -19.22
N ASN A 44 22.13 1.99 -18.39
CA ASN A 44 22.11 1.84 -16.92
C ASN A 44 20.76 2.17 -16.29
N PHE A 45 19.91 2.96 -16.96
CA PHE A 45 18.54 3.18 -16.51
C PHE A 45 17.76 1.85 -16.48
N SER A 46 17.94 1.01 -17.49
CA SER A 46 17.31 -0.30 -17.60
C SER A 46 17.78 -1.29 -16.53
N ILE A 47 19.07 -1.26 -16.16
CA ILE A 47 19.66 -2.16 -15.15
C ILE A 47 19.26 -1.71 -13.73
N LEU A 48 19.29 -0.41 -13.41
CA LEU A 48 18.75 0.08 -12.13
C LEU A 48 17.25 -0.22 -12.02
N GLN A 49 16.49 -0.02 -13.10
CA GLN A 49 15.06 -0.31 -13.18
C GLN A 49 14.75 -1.82 -13.12
N LEU A 50 15.69 -2.69 -13.51
CA LEU A 50 15.63 -4.14 -13.29
C LEU A 50 15.97 -4.55 -11.85
N ILE A 51 16.88 -3.82 -11.20
CA ILE A 51 17.36 -4.11 -9.82
C ILE A 51 16.42 -3.54 -8.75
N THR A 52 15.56 -2.57 -9.08
CA THR A 52 14.65 -1.91 -8.10
C THR A 52 13.20 -1.79 -8.58
N LYS A 53 12.66 -2.80 -9.28
CA LYS A 53 11.24 -2.76 -9.64
C LYS A 53 10.40 -3.16 -8.42
N MET A 54 9.94 -2.15 -7.67
CA MET A 54 8.93 -2.29 -6.62
C MET A 54 7.81 -3.22 -7.10
N LYS A 55 7.55 -4.32 -6.39
CA LYS A 55 6.46 -5.25 -6.69
C LYS A 55 5.25 -4.93 -5.85
N ILE A 56 4.07 -4.87 -6.48
CA ILE A 56 2.83 -4.47 -5.82
C ILE A 56 1.85 -5.64 -5.86
N LEU A 57 1.29 -5.97 -4.70
CA LEU A 57 0.20 -6.93 -4.57
C LEU A 57 -1.11 -6.19 -4.30
N VAL A 58 -2.17 -6.55 -5.02
CA VAL A 58 -3.55 -6.33 -4.56
C VAL A 58 -4.08 -7.69 -4.09
N LEU A 59 -4.38 -7.79 -2.81
CA LEU A 59 -5.09 -8.93 -2.25
C LEU A 59 -6.59 -8.66 -2.40
N ASP A 60 -7.21 -9.34 -3.37
CA ASP A 60 -8.63 -9.25 -3.69
C ASP A 60 -9.46 -10.08 -2.69
N ASN A 61 -10.25 -9.40 -1.87
CA ASN A 61 -11.19 -10.00 -0.94
C ASN A 61 -12.58 -10.22 -1.56
N TYR A 62 -12.63 -10.52 -2.88
CA TYR A 62 -13.85 -10.84 -3.63
C TYR A 62 -14.85 -9.69 -3.73
N ASP A 63 -14.34 -8.46 -3.88
CA ASP A 63 -15.18 -7.26 -4.01
C ASP A 63 -15.33 -6.79 -5.45
N SER A 64 -16.49 -6.22 -5.77
CA SER A 64 -16.76 -5.68 -7.10
C SER A 64 -15.97 -4.39 -7.40
N PHE A 65 -15.51 -3.68 -6.37
CA PHE A 65 -14.73 -2.44 -6.50
C PHE A 65 -13.21 -2.67 -6.56
N THR A 66 -12.71 -3.88 -6.29
CA THR A 66 -11.26 -4.19 -6.34
C THR A 66 -10.61 -3.70 -7.63
N TYR A 67 -11.27 -3.88 -8.78
CA TYR A 67 -10.70 -3.51 -10.08
C TYR A 67 -10.67 -1.99 -10.33
N ASN A 68 -11.44 -1.19 -9.59
CA ASN A 68 -11.31 0.26 -9.63
C ASN A 68 -10.00 0.72 -8.96
N LEU A 69 -9.61 0.12 -7.83
CA LEU A 69 -8.28 0.34 -7.23
C LEU A 69 -7.17 -0.08 -8.20
N VAL A 70 -7.29 -1.26 -8.80
CA VAL A 70 -6.34 -1.77 -9.80
C VAL A 70 -6.22 -0.80 -10.98
N TYR A 71 -7.34 -0.24 -11.45
CA TYR A 71 -7.35 0.75 -12.52
C TYR A 71 -6.59 2.02 -12.11
N ILE A 72 -6.84 2.57 -10.93
CA ILE A 72 -6.13 3.75 -10.42
C ILE A 72 -4.62 3.50 -10.40
N VAL A 73 -4.16 2.39 -9.81
CA VAL A 73 -2.73 2.05 -9.75
C VAL A 73 -2.12 1.90 -11.15
N ARG A 74 -2.87 1.33 -12.11
CA ARG A 74 -2.43 1.25 -13.52
C ARG A 74 -2.35 2.62 -14.18
N GLN A 75 -3.33 3.51 -13.96
CA GLN A 75 -3.31 4.88 -14.50
C GLN A 75 -2.12 5.69 -13.96
N LEU A 76 -1.69 5.41 -12.74
CA LEU A 76 -0.49 6.01 -12.13
C LEU A 76 0.83 5.45 -12.69
N GLY A 77 0.78 4.52 -13.65
CA GLY A 77 1.96 3.98 -14.33
C GLY A 77 2.56 2.73 -13.68
N TYR A 78 1.93 2.18 -12.65
CA TYR A 78 2.44 1.02 -11.91
C TYR A 78 1.88 -0.33 -12.39
N GLY A 79 1.20 -0.35 -13.54
CA GLY A 79 0.55 -1.56 -14.06
C GLY A 79 1.50 -2.71 -14.37
N GLY A 80 2.77 -2.42 -14.71
CA GLY A 80 3.79 -3.43 -15.01
C GLY A 80 4.50 -3.99 -13.77
N GLN A 81 4.05 -3.60 -12.58
CA GLN A 81 4.55 -4.01 -11.27
C GLN A 81 3.45 -4.67 -10.42
N LEU A 82 2.19 -4.55 -10.86
CA LEU A 82 1.00 -4.89 -10.12
C LEU A 82 0.54 -6.31 -10.44
N GLU A 83 0.41 -7.14 -9.41
CA GLU A 83 -0.23 -8.45 -9.49
C GLU A 83 -1.45 -8.47 -8.56
N VAL A 84 -2.50 -9.17 -8.98
CA VAL A 84 -3.77 -9.27 -8.24
C VAL A 84 -4.03 -10.74 -7.94
N PHE A 85 -4.19 -11.07 -6.67
CA PHE A 85 -4.54 -12.41 -6.22
C PHE A 85 -5.72 -12.34 -5.28
N ARG A 86 -6.66 -13.28 -5.44
CA ARG A 86 -7.69 -13.50 -4.42
C ARG A 86 -7.05 -13.96 -3.12
N ASN A 87 -7.66 -13.61 -2.00
CA ASN A 87 -7.16 -13.89 -0.65
C ASN A 87 -6.96 -15.39 -0.32
N ASP A 88 -7.41 -16.29 -1.17
CA ASP A 88 -7.26 -17.75 -1.09
C ASP A 88 -6.48 -18.35 -2.28
N LYS A 89 -5.88 -17.53 -3.14
CA LYS A 89 -5.15 -17.94 -4.36
C LYS A 89 -3.66 -17.58 -4.36
N ILE A 90 -3.14 -17.10 -3.24
CA ILE A 90 -1.71 -16.85 -3.02
C ILE A 90 -1.32 -17.38 -1.65
N SER A 91 -0.13 -17.99 -1.56
CA SER A 91 0.40 -18.44 -0.26
C SER A 91 0.96 -17.27 0.53
N LEU A 92 0.94 -17.38 1.86
CA LEU A 92 1.52 -16.36 2.74
C LEU A 92 3.03 -16.20 2.49
N GLU A 93 3.72 -17.26 2.07
CA GLU A 93 5.14 -17.26 1.72
C GLU A 93 5.41 -16.48 0.44
N ASP A 94 4.56 -16.65 -0.57
CA ASP A 94 4.71 -15.95 -1.86
C ASP A 94 4.49 -14.44 -1.73
N VAL A 95 3.76 -13.99 -0.70
CA VAL A 95 3.61 -12.56 -0.38
C VAL A 95 4.96 -11.88 -0.07
N ALA A 96 5.97 -12.64 0.38
CA ALA A 96 7.27 -12.09 0.76
C ALA A 96 7.98 -11.32 -0.38
N GLN A 97 7.66 -11.62 -1.63
CA GLN A 97 8.26 -11.01 -2.82
C GLN A 97 7.73 -9.60 -3.14
N TYR A 98 6.62 -9.17 -2.52
CA TYR A 98 6.02 -7.86 -2.78
C TYR A 98 6.52 -6.82 -1.79
N ASP A 99 6.59 -5.57 -2.21
CA ASP A 99 7.07 -4.44 -1.42
C ASP A 99 5.89 -3.61 -0.87
N LYS A 100 4.88 -3.40 -1.73
CA LYS A 100 3.64 -2.69 -1.41
C LYS A 100 2.45 -3.63 -1.54
N ILE A 101 1.53 -3.57 -0.59
CA ILE A 101 0.35 -4.44 -0.53
C ILE A 101 -0.89 -3.59 -0.32
N ILE A 102 -1.87 -3.74 -1.21
CA ILE A 102 -3.22 -3.20 -1.05
C ILE A 102 -4.13 -4.36 -0.62
N LEU A 103 -4.76 -4.23 0.54
CA LEU A 103 -5.83 -5.10 1.00
C LEU A 103 -7.16 -4.48 0.55
N SER A 104 -7.82 -5.12 -0.42
CA SER A 104 -9.02 -4.56 -1.05
C SER A 104 -10.22 -4.54 -0.09
N PRO A 105 -11.30 -3.84 -0.44
CA PRO A 105 -12.62 -4.08 0.13
C PRO A 105 -13.05 -5.54 -0.06
N GLY A 106 -14.08 -5.94 0.66
CA GLY A 106 -14.68 -7.28 0.60
C GLY A 106 -15.95 -7.35 1.44
N PRO A 107 -16.78 -8.39 1.23
CA PRO A 107 -17.91 -8.67 2.09
C PRO A 107 -17.46 -9.30 3.42
N GLY A 108 -18.36 -9.33 4.40
CA GLY A 108 -18.15 -10.05 5.66
C GLY A 108 -17.25 -9.31 6.64
N VAL A 109 -16.44 -10.09 7.36
CA VAL A 109 -15.52 -9.63 8.42
C VAL A 109 -14.11 -10.17 8.16
N PRO A 110 -13.04 -9.54 8.70
CA PRO A 110 -11.68 -9.90 8.35
C PRO A 110 -11.26 -11.33 8.71
N GLU A 111 -11.83 -11.92 9.76
CA GLU A 111 -11.55 -13.30 10.16
C GLU A 111 -11.85 -14.34 9.07
N ASP A 112 -12.80 -14.05 8.18
CA ASP A 112 -13.18 -14.91 7.06
C ASP A 112 -12.39 -14.63 5.78
N ALA A 113 -11.52 -13.61 5.77
CA ALA A 113 -10.87 -13.09 4.58
C ALA A 113 -9.56 -13.81 4.21
N GLY A 114 -9.59 -15.14 4.17
CA GLY A 114 -8.48 -15.97 3.71
C GLY A 114 -7.18 -15.68 4.46
N ILE A 115 -6.08 -15.45 3.74
CA ILE A 115 -4.77 -15.21 4.35
C ILE A 115 -4.60 -13.81 4.97
N MET A 116 -5.60 -12.91 4.84
CA MET A 116 -5.42 -11.49 5.18
C MET A 116 -5.03 -11.22 6.65
N PRO A 117 -5.65 -11.87 7.67
CA PRO A 117 -5.24 -11.69 9.06
C PRO A 117 -3.79 -12.14 9.32
N GLU A 118 -3.39 -13.28 8.77
CA GLU A 118 -2.03 -13.81 8.90
C GLU A 118 -1.00 -12.95 8.15
N LEU A 119 -1.39 -12.39 7.00
CA LEU A 119 -0.58 -11.46 6.21
C LEU A 119 -0.23 -10.23 7.04
N LEU A 120 -1.21 -9.59 7.67
CA LEU A 120 -0.98 -8.43 8.53
C LEU A 120 -0.03 -8.77 9.68
N THR A 121 -0.28 -9.88 10.36
CA THR A 121 0.56 -10.36 11.48
C THR A 121 2.02 -10.56 11.04
N LYS A 122 2.25 -11.15 9.86
CA LYS A 122 3.59 -11.48 9.37
C LYS A 122 4.32 -10.28 8.76
N TYR A 123 3.61 -9.40 8.06
CA TYR A 123 4.23 -8.44 7.14
C TYR A 123 4.06 -6.97 7.53
N ALA A 124 3.15 -6.60 8.43
CA ALA A 124 2.92 -5.20 8.81
C ALA A 124 4.20 -4.45 9.21
N ALA A 125 5.12 -5.11 9.91
CA ALA A 125 6.37 -4.48 10.35
C ALA A 125 7.43 -4.31 9.26
N THR A 126 7.25 -4.93 8.07
CA THR A 126 8.30 -5.05 7.04
C THR A 126 7.86 -4.61 5.65
N LYS A 127 6.56 -4.41 5.42
CA LYS A 127 5.97 -4.07 4.13
C LYS A 127 5.15 -2.79 4.26
N SER A 128 4.97 -2.10 3.13
CA SER A 128 4.05 -0.98 3.00
C SER A 128 2.65 -1.52 2.74
N ILE A 129 1.68 -1.26 3.62
CA ILE A 129 0.32 -1.84 3.52
C ILE A 129 -0.74 -0.73 3.55
N LEU A 130 -1.64 -0.76 2.57
CA LEU A 130 -2.87 0.03 2.55
C LEU A 130 -4.08 -0.90 2.63
N GLY A 131 -4.89 -0.74 3.67
CA GLY A 131 -6.18 -1.43 3.78
C GLY A 131 -7.34 -0.52 3.39
N VAL A 132 -8.24 -1.02 2.54
CA VAL A 132 -9.45 -0.28 2.13
C VAL A 132 -10.69 -1.03 2.59
N CYS A 133 -11.61 -0.34 3.27
CA CYS A 133 -12.85 -0.90 3.83
C CYS A 133 -12.60 -2.16 4.69
N LEU A 134 -12.87 -3.36 4.17
CA LEU A 134 -12.53 -4.62 4.85
C LEU A 134 -11.04 -4.71 5.21
N GLY A 135 -10.15 -4.24 4.33
CA GLY A 135 -8.72 -4.17 4.61
C GLY A 135 -8.37 -3.21 5.75
N HIS A 136 -9.12 -2.11 5.92
CA HIS A 136 -8.98 -1.20 7.05
C HIS A 136 -9.44 -1.84 8.36
N GLN A 137 -10.57 -2.55 8.31
CA GLN A 137 -11.10 -3.29 9.46
C GLN A 137 -10.12 -4.38 9.91
N ALA A 138 -9.53 -5.10 8.96
CA ALA A 138 -8.49 -6.09 9.23
C ALA A 138 -7.26 -5.49 9.92
N ILE A 139 -6.84 -4.28 9.52
CA ILE A 139 -5.78 -3.54 10.20
C ILE A 139 -6.19 -3.23 11.64
N GLY A 140 -7.42 -2.77 11.87
CA GLY A 140 -7.96 -2.53 13.22
C GLY A 140 -7.83 -3.77 14.11
N GLU A 141 -8.34 -4.91 13.64
CA GLU A 141 -8.31 -6.18 14.38
C GLU A 141 -6.89 -6.74 14.58
N ALA A 142 -6.03 -6.66 13.56
CA ALA A 142 -4.66 -7.16 13.63
C ALA A 142 -3.81 -6.48 14.72
N PHE A 143 -4.19 -5.27 15.14
CA PHE A 143 -3.54 -4.55 16.23
C PHE A 143 -4.33 -4.57 17.54
N GLY A 144 -5.41 -5.34 17.62
CA GLY A 144 -6.19 -5.59 18.84
C GLY A 144 -7.46 -4.75 19.00
N GLY A 145 -7.88 -4.03 17.96
CA GLY A 145 -9.19 -3.38 17.92
C GLY A 145 -10.32 -4.38 17.69
N GLU A 146 -11.53 -4.02 18.08
CA GLU A 146 -12.75 -4.78 17.80
C GLU A 146 -13.57 -4.09 16.70
N LEU A 147 -14.45 -4.85 16.03
CA LEU A 147 -15.42 -4.29 15.09
C LEU A 147 -16.79 -4.21 15.71
N ILE A 148 -17.48 -3.10 15.45
CA ILE A 148 -18.88 -2.91 15.81
C ILE A 148 -19.74 -2.77 14.56
N ASN A 149 -20.93 -3.36 14.62
CA ASN A 149 -21.92 -3.23 13.56
C ASN A 149 -22.69 -1.93 13.74
N LEU A 150 -22.83 -1.16 12.66
CA LEU A 150 -23.60 0.07 12.65
C LEU A 150 -25.10 -0.26 12.65
N SER A 151 -25.87 0.48 13.45
CA SER A 151 -27.34 0.36 13.43
C SER A 151 -27.94 0.71 12.07
N GLU A 152 -27.25 1.56 11.30
CA GLU A 152 -27.61 1.93 9.94
C GLU A 152 -26.51 1.49 8.96
N VAL A 153 -26.88 0.63 8.01
CA VAL A 153 -25.97 0.17 6.96
C VAL A 153 -25.79 1.27 5.92
N LEU A 154 -24.54 1.61 5.61
CA LEU A 154 -24.24 2.62 4.61
C LEU A 154 -23.78 1.95 3.33
N HIS A 155 -24.53 2.15 2.24
CA HIS A 155 -24.20 1.59 0.94
C HIS A 155 -24.37 2.64 -0.16
N GLY A 156 -23.27 3.16 -0.70
CA GLY A 156 -23.29 4.20 -1.73
C GLY A 156 -23.63 5.58 -1.19
N VAL A 157 -23.24 5.86 0.06
CA VAL A 157 -23.52 7.14 0.71
C VAL A 157 -22.31 8.05 0.59
N ALA A 158 -22.53 9.27 0.08
CA ALA A 158 -21.54 10.34 0.16
C ALA A 158 -21.57 10.96 1.56
N SER A 159 -20.41 11.13 2.17
CA SER A 159 -20.28 11.77 3.48
C SER A 159 -19.08 12.70 3.50
N THR A 160 -19.12 13.73 4.34
CA THR A 160 -17.96 14.58 4.58
C THR A 160 -16.98 13.87 5.51
N VAL A 161 -15.70 13.92 5.20
CA VAL A 161 -14.61 13.53 6.08
C VAL A 161 -13.74 14.73 6.39
N LYS A 162 -13.21 14.80 7.60
CA LYS A 162 -12.08 15.66 7.98
C LYS A 162 -10.85 14.79 8.18
N VAL A 163 -9.72 15.20 7.61
CA VAL A 163 -8.43 14.51 7.73
C VAL A 163 -7.45 15.28 8.61
N GLU A 164 -6.51 14.56 9.20
CA GLU A 164 -5.34 15.10 9.90
C GLU A 164 -4.11 15.06 8.98
N ASP A 165 -3.01 15.71 9.40
CA ASP A 165 -1.77 15.74 8.62
C ASP A 165 -1.14 14.34 8.50
N ASP A 166 -1.13 13.81 7.27
CA ASP A 166 -0.47 12.57 6.90
C ASP A 166 -0.06 12.61 5.42
N LEU A 167 1.04 11.93 5.09
CA LEU A 167 1.53 11.80 3.71
C LEU A 167 0.45 11.28 2.76
N LEU A 168 -0.47 10.44 3.25
CA LEU A 168 -1.61 9.92 2.50
C LEU A 168 -2.53 11.03 1.94
N PHE A 169 -2.65 12.16 2.65
CA PHE A 169 -3.53 13.27 2.31
C PHE A 169 -2.79 14.50 1.77
N LYS A 170 -1.52 14.35 1.40
CA LYS A 170 -0.75 15.42 0.75
C LYS A 170 -1.49 15.95 -0.49
N ASP A 171 -1.56 17.27 -0.63
CA ASP A 171 -2.25 17.95 -1.74
C ASP A 171 -3.75 17.59 -1.85
N VAL A 172 -4.38 17.14 -0.76
CA VAL A 172 -5.82 16.93 -0.60
C VAL A 172 -6.35 17.95 0.41
N PRO A 173 -7.54 18.55 0.21
CA PRO A 173 -8.14 19.44 1.22
C PRO A 173 -8.36 18.72 2.56
N ASP A 174 -8.27 19.45 3.67
CA ASP A 174 -8.53 18.90 5.01
C ASP A 174 -9.95 18.35 5.20
N THR A 175 -10.88 18.73 4.32
CA THR A 175 -12.28 18.29 4.35
C THR A 175 -12.81 18.10 2.94
N PHE A 176 -13.38 16.93 2.65
CA PHE A 176 -13.87 16.55 1.32
C PHE A 176 -14.94 15.44 1.39
N SER A 177 -15.57 15.13 0.25
CA SER A 177 -16.57 14.07 0.13
C SER A 177 -15.94 12.69 -0.07
N ILE A 178 -16.45 11.68 0.65
CA ILE A 178 -16.05 10.26 0.56
C ILE A 178 -17.25 9.35 0.29
N GLY A 179 -17.01 8.26 -0.43
CA GLY A 179 -17.96 7.16 -0.64
C GLY A 179 -17.88 6.08 0.43
N ARG A 180 -19.00 5.76 1.06
CA ARG A 180 -19.12 4.78 2.15
C ARG A 180 -20.00 3.58 1.75
N TYR A 181 -19.52 2.37 2.03
CA TYR A 181 -20.17 1.11 1.64
C TYR A 181 -20.09 0.01 2.72
N HIS A 182 -20.01 0.39 4.00
CA HIS A 182 -19.73 -0.52 5.10
C HIS A 182 -20.86 -0.59 6.13
N SER A 183 -21.04 -1.77 6.73
CA SER A 183 -21.90 -2.00 7.91
C SER A 183 -21.09 -2.17 9.20
N TRP A 184 -19.78 -2.38 9.09
CA TRP A 184 -18.86 -2.54 10.21
C TRP A 184 -17.90 -1.36 10.28
N VAL A 185 -17.48 -0.99 11.48
CA VAL A 185 -16.41 -0.02 11.74
C VAL A 185 -15.54 -0.52 12.87
N VAL A 186 -14.30 -0.04 12.92
CA VAL A 186 -13.42 -0.25 14.08
C VAL A 186 -14.00 0.53 15.27
N ASP A 187 -14.16 -0.15 16.41
CA ASP A 187 -14.58 0.47 17.65
C ASP A 187 -13.44 1.31 18.23
N GLU A 188 -13.71 2.60 18.40
CA GLU A 188 -12.76 3.54 18.97
C GLU A 188 -12.38 3.19 20.41
N ASN A 189 -13.28 2.58 21.17
CA ASN A 189 -13.03 2.24 22.58
C ASN A 189 -11.98 1.13 22.75
N THR A 190 -11.82 0.30 21.72
CA THR A 190 -10.87 -0.81 21.70
C THR A 190 -9.69 -0.54 20.77
N LEU A 191 -9.65 0.62 20.12
CA LEU A 191 -8.59 0.96 19.19
C LEU A 191 -7.21 0.92 19.87
N SER A 192 -6.32 0.14 19.28
CA SER A 192 -4.95 -0.03 19.75
C SER A 192 -4.21 1.30 19.88
N PRO A 193 -3.43 1.52 20.96
CA PRO A 193 -2.61 2.72 21.08
C PRO A 193 -1.49 2.80 20.03
N ASP A 194 -1.19 1.72 19.31
CA ASP A 194 -0.24 1.72 18.19
C ASP A 194 -0.86 2.26 16.88
N LEU A 195 -2.19 2.39 16.82
CA LEU A 195 -2.92 3.02 15.71
C LEU A 195 -3.29 4.46 16.10
N GLU A 196 -3.12 5.38 15.16
CA GLU A 196 -3.52 6.78 15.26
C GLU A 196 -4.60 7.05 14.24
N VAL A 197 -5.72 7.65 14.67
CA VAL A 197 -6.81 8.06 13.78
C VAL A 197 -6.37 9.32 13.02
N ILE A 198 -6.44 9.26 11.69
CA ILE A 198 -6.03 10.35 10.79
C ILE A 198 -7.17 10.85 9.89
N ALA A 199 -8.38 10.30 10.03
CA ALA A 199 -9.57 10.87 9.42
C ALA A 199 -10.84 10.49 10.17
N ARG A 200 -11.81 11.41 10.24
CA ARG A 200 -13.12 11.19 10.88
C ARG A 200 -14.25 11.87 10.13
N THR A 201 -15.45 11.30 10.23
CA THR A 201 -16.69 12.01 9.88
C THR A 201 -17.12 12.99 10.99
N PRO A 202 -18.03 13.94 10.72
CA PRO A 202 -18.57 14.86 11.74
C PRO A 202 -19.24 14.18 12.94
N ASP A 203 -19.80 12.98 12.76
CA ASP A 203 -20.36 12.11 13.80
C ASP A 203 -19.30 11.22 14.48
N ASN A 204 -18.02 11.60 14.36
CA ASN A 204 -16.86 11.03 15.02
C ASN A 204 -16.48 9.59 14.60
N GLN A 205 -17.03 9.04 13.52
CA GLN A 205 -16.66 7.71 13.05
C GLN A 205 -15.27 7.71 12.43
N ILE A 206 -14.46 6.69 12.75
CA ILE A 206 -13.09 6.53 12.25
C ILE A 206 -13.12 6.24 10.76
N MET A 207 -12.52 7.12 9.96
CA MET A 207 -12.46 6.99 8.50
C MET A 207 -11.07 6.62 7.98
N ALA A 208 -10.02 6.88 8.75
CA ALA A 208 -8.68 6.42 8.42
C ALA A 208 -7.79 6.30 9.66
N VAL A 209 -6.84 5.37 9.60
CA VAL A 209 -5.82 5.16 10.63
C VAL A 209 -4.43 5.02 10.01
N ARG A 210 -3.40 5.36 10.77
CA ARG A 210 -2.01 4.98 10.51
C ARG A 210 -1.42 4.23 11.69
N HIS A 211 -0.51 3.30 11.43
CA HIS A 211 0.31 2.73 12.48
C HIS A 211 1.46 3.68 12.84
N LYS A 212 1.74 3.86 14.14
CA LYS A 212 2.74 4.83 14.63
C LYS A 212 4.19 4.48 14.28
N LYS A 213 4.47 3.21 14.01
CA LYS A 213 5.84 2.69 13.75
C LYS A 213 6.01 2.02 12.39
N PHE A 214 4.92 1.58 11.78
CA PHE A 214 4.95 0.71 10.60
C PHE A 214 4.32 1.47 9.44
N ASP A 215 4.72 1.14 8.23
CA ASP A 215 4.15 1.76 7.03
C ASP A 215 2.80 1.12 6.68
N VAL A 216 1.85 1.23 7.62
CA VAL A 216 0.51 0.63 7.53
C VAL A 216 -0.51 1.73 7.70
N ARG A 217 -1.42 1.83 6.72
CA ARG A 217 -2.54 2.77 6.73
C ARG A 217 -3.82 2.06 6.36
N GLY A 218 -4.93 2.46 6.97
CA GLY A 218 -6.25 1.95 6.64
C GLY A 218 -7.18 3.10 6.29
N LEU A 219 -8.00 2.93 5.26
CA LEU A 219 -9.10 3.80 4.85
C LEU A 219 -10.42 3.04 4.97
N GLN A 220 -11.33 3.47 5.85
CA GLN A 220 -12.65 2.85 5.98
C GLN A 220 -13.54 3.15 4.75
N PHE A 221 -13.32 4.30 4.12
CA PHE A 221 -14.01 4.70 2.89
C PHE A 221 -13.32 4.16 1.64
N HIS A 222 -13.99 4.31 0.50
CA HIS A 222 -13.56 3.77 -0.79
C HIS A 222 -12.91 4.86 -1.66
N PRO A 223 -11.58 5.04 -1.66
CA PRO A 223 -10.90 6.02 -2.53
C PRO A 223 -11.09 5.71 -4.03
N GLU A 224 -11.48 4.50 -4.37
CA GLU A 224 -11.79 4.08 -5.73
C GLU A 224 -13.23 4.36 -6.17
N SER A 225 -14.10 4.79 -5.25
CA SER A 225 -15.47 5.16 -5.59
C SER A 225 -15.51 6.51 -6.29
N ILE A 226 -16.40 6.65 -7.27
CA ILE A 226 -16.72 7.94 -7.92
C ILE A 226 -17.29 8.98 -6.93
N LEU A 227 -17.80 8.54 -5.78
CA LEU A 227 -18.31 9.42 -4.73
C LEU A 227 -17.18 10.05 -3.89
N THR A 228 -15.96 9.52 -3.99
CA THR A 228 -14.80 10.01 -3.24
C THR A 228 -14.04 11.03 -4.06
N GLU A 229 -14.03 12.27 -3.58
CA GLU A 229 -13.17 13.31 -4.09
C GLU A 229 -11.70 12.97 -3.80
N ASN A 230 -10.81 13.32 -4.72
CA ASN A 230 -9.36 13.17 -4.55
C ASN A 230 -8.87 11.72 -4.35
N GLY A 231 -9.71 10.71 -4.56
CA GLY A 231 -9.36 9.30 -4.37
C GLY A 231 -8.11 8.84 -5.15
N VAL A 232 -7.97 9.27 -6.40
CA VAL A 232 -6.77 9.02 -7.22
C VAL A 232 -5.52 9.65 -6.59
N GLN A 233 -5.62 10.87 -6.06
CA GLN A 233 -4.51 11.57 -5.42
C GLN A 233 -4.09 10.88 -4.11
N ILE A 234 -5.05 10.39 -3.32
CA ILE A 234 -4.80 9.60 -2.11
C ILE A 234 -4.02 8.33 -2.44
N ILE A 235 -4.45 7.56 -3.44
CA ILE A 235 -3.74 6.36 -3.87
C ILE A 235 -2.34 6.71 -4.42
N LYS A 236 -2.23 7.80 -5.19
CA LYS A 236 -0.93 8.30 -5.67
C LYS A 236 0.03 8.59 -4.53
N ASN A 237 -0.43 9.31 -3.51
CA ASN A 237 0.38 9.65 -2.34
C ASN A 237 0.90 8.39 -1.64
N TRP A 238 0.06 7.37 -1.46
CA TRP A 238 0.50 6.10 -0.88
C TRP A 238 1.48 5.33 -1.78
N MET A 239 1.33 5.43 -3.10
CA MET A 239 2.26 4.79 -4.04
C MET A 239 3.65 5.45 -4.04
N GLU A 240 3.72 6.76 -3.78
CA GLU A 240 4.94 7.57 -3.86
C GLU A 240 5.72 7.69 -2.55
N ASN A 241 5.14 7.27 -1.42
CA ASN A 241 5.76 7.31 -0.08
C ASN A 241 5.87 5.91 0.52
#